data_AF-A0A3C1CZ03-F1
#
_entry.id   AF-A0A3C1CZ03-F1
#
_cell.length_a   1.000
_cell.length_b   1.000
_cell.length_c   1.000
_cell.angle_alpha   90.00
_cell.angle_beta   90.00
_cell.angle_gamma   90.00
#
_symmetry.space_group_name_H-M   'P 1'
#
loop_
_entity.id
_entity.type
_entity.pdbx_description
1 polymer ?
#
loop_
_entity_poly.entity_id
_entity_poly.type
_entity_poly.pdbx_seq_one_letter_code
_entity_poly.pdbx_strand_id
1 'polypeptide(L)'
;MGVGAVLYEERAQATVEMAVVAPVLLALALIVYNVMVFAGAVARFDRVVPDIVLAHAVAPEGEGDESSVDASMRVQSEIQAAMQGYNLQVEVSSEQSSASSDGGLLSLSGTFRTYACVMYYEPWPRLLSIAGVSLGTPAKLSHERAVTVDPWRPGVVM
;
A
#
# COMPACT_ATOMS: atom_id res chain seq x y z
N MET A 1 -43.50 -38.25 -28.22
CA MET A 1 -42.63 -37.08 -28.50
C MET A 1 -42.70 -36.13 -27.30
N GLY A 2 -41.93 -36.36 -26.22
CA GLY A 2 -42.08 -35.52 -25.02
C GLY A 2 -40.90 -35.52 -24.04
N VAL A 3 -40.11 -36.60 -23.99
CA VAL A 3 -39.00 -36.70 -23.02
C VAL A 3 -37.81 -35.80 -23.43
N GLY A 4 -37.56 -35.64 -24.73
CA GLY A 4 -36.44 -34.81 -25.22
C GLY A 4 -36.62 -33.30 -25.05
N ALA A 5 -37.87 -32.81 -25.03
CA ALA A 5 -38.17 -31.39 -24.86
C ALA A 5 -38.01 -30.95 -23.39
N VAL A 6 -38.53 -31.76 -22.44
CA VAL A 6 -38.40 -31.50 -20.99
C VAL A 6 -36.94 -31.49 -20.54
N LEU A 7 -36.12 -32.44 -21.03
CA LEU A 7 -34.68 -32.45 -20.75
C LEU A 7 -33.92 -31.24 -21.34
N TYR A 8 -34.40 -30.68 -22.45
CA TYR A 8 -33.82 -29.48 -23.05
C TYR A 8 -34.16 -28.21 -22.25
N GLU A 9 -35.40 -28.16 -21.74
CA GLU A 9 -35.91 -27.05 -20.91
C GLU A 9 -35.21 -27.00 -19.55
N GLU A 10 -35.01 -28.15 -18.88
CA GLU A 10 -34.24 -28.24 -17.63
C GLU A 10 -32.76 -27.87 -17.82
N ARG A 11 -32.13 -28.27 -18.93
CA ARG A 11 -30.75 -27.86 -19.27
C ARG A 11 -30.64 -26.37 -19.58
N ALA A 12 -31.64 -25.80 -20.25
CA ALA A 12 -31.69 -24.37 -20.53
C ALA A 12 -31.91 -23.57 -19.23
N GLN A 13 -32.76 -24.04 -18.32
CA GLN A 13 -33.04 -23.37 -17.04
C GLN A 13 -31.82 -23.39 -16.09
N ALA A 14 -31.13 -24.53 -15.97
CA ALA A 14 -29.87 -24.60 -15.22
C ALA A 14 -28.78 -23.68 -15.80
N THR A 15 -28.79 -23.48 -17.12
CA THR A 15 -27.87 -22.55 -17.80
C THR A 15 -28.25 -21.09 -17.52
N VAL A 16 -29.53 -20.76 -17.45
CA VAL A 16 -30.02 -19.39 -17.16
C VAL A 16 -29.70 -18.99 -15.73
N GLU A 17 -29.85 -19.90 -14.76
CA GLU A 17 -29.44 -19.65 -13.38
C GLU A 17 -27.92 -19.45 -13.27
N MET A 18 -27.13 -20.29 -13.96
CA MET A 18 -25.68 -20.13 -14.01
C MET A 18 -25.23 -18.86 -14.75
N ALA A 19 -25.98 -18.37 -15.73
CA ALA A 19 -25.66 -17.14 -16.45
C ALA A 19 -25.77 -15.89 -15.56
N VAL A 20 -26.63 -15.92 -14.54
CA VAL A 20 -26.76 -14.85 -13.55
C VAL A 20 -25.77 -15.01 -12.41
N VAL A 21 -25.51 -16.25 -11.97
CA VAL A 21 -24.61 -16.55 -10.85
C VAL A 21 -23.13 -16.40 -11.23
N ALA A 22 -22.74 -16.86 -12.42
CA ALA A 22 -21.35 -16.81 -12.89
C ALA A 22 -20.72 -15.41 -12.86
N PRO A 23 -21.35 -14.32 -13.36
CA PRO A 23 -20.74 -12.99 -13.29
C PRO A 23 -20.61 -12.48 -11.84
N VAL A 24 -21.54 -12.83 -10.95
CA VAL A 24 -21.46 -12.49 -9.53
C VAL A 24 -20.30 -13.23 -8.86
N LEU A 25 -20.16 -14.53 -9.12
CA LEU A 25 -19.02 -15.32 -8.62
C LEU A 25 -17.70 -14.81 -9.16
N LEU A 26 -17.65 -14.39 -10.43
CA LEU A 26 -16.46 -13.79 -11.01
C LEU A 26 -16.10 -12.46 -10.32
N ALA A 27 -17.08 -11.58 -10.09
CA ALA A 27 -16.86 -10.33 -9.38
C ALA A 27 -16.34 -10.58 -7.95
N LEU A 28 -16.94 -11.53 -7.22
CA LEU A 28 -16.48 -11.91 -5.89
C LEU A 28 -15.07 -12.49 -5.92
N ALA A 29 -14.77 -13.38 -6.87
CA ALA A 29 -13.44 -13.96 -7.03
C ALA A 29 -12.39 -12.87 -7.30
N LEU A 30 -12.71 -11.87 -8.11
CA LEU A 30 -11.82 -10.72 -8.36
C LEU A 30 -11.61 -9.88 -7.10
N ILE A 31 -12.67 -9.60 -6.33
CA ILE A 31 -12.55 -8.88 -5.07
C ILE A 31 -11.62 -9.65 -4.12
N VAL A 32 -11.88 -10.94 -3.90
CA VAL A 32 -11.09 -11.80 -3.01
C VAL A 32 -9.64 -11.86 -3.47
N TYR A 33 -9.39 -12.04 -4.76
CA TYR A 33 -8.05 -12.07 -5.33
C TYR A 33 -7.28 -10.77 -5.01
N ASN A 34 -7.87 -9.61 -5.29
CA ASN A 34 -7.22 -8.32 -5.03
C ASN A 34 -6.97 -8.09 -3.54
N VAL A 35 -7.92 -8.45 -2.68
CA VAL A 35 -7.76 -8.34 -1.23
C VAL A 35 -6.64 -9.25 -0.72
N MET A 36 -6.53 -10.48 -1.24
CA MET A 36 -5.43 -11.39 -0.88
C MET A 36 -4.07 -10.85 -1.31
N VAL A 37 -3.96 -10.33 -2.54
CA VAL A 37 -2.73 -9.69 -3.02
C VAL A 37 -2.36 -8.48 -2.19
N PHE A 38 -3.34 -7.62 -1.90
CA PHE A 38 -3.15 -6.44 -1.05
C PHE A 38 -2.71 -6.83 0.36
N ALA A 39 -3.36 -7.79 1.00
CA ALA A 39 -2.98 -8.27 2.33
C ALA A 39 -1.56 -8.86 2.34
N GLY A 40 -1.17 -9.58 1.29
CA GLY A 40 0.20 -10.05 1.11
C GLY A 40 1.21 -8.91 0.97
N ALA A 41 0.86 -7.86 0.23
CA ALA A 41 1.67 -6.65 0.11
C ALA A 41 1.80 -5.93 1.46
N VAL A 42 0.69 -5.75 2.20
CA VAL A 42 0.68 -5.15 3.55
C VAL A 42 1.64 -5.90 4.47
N ALA A 43 1.54 -7.23 4.52
CA ALA A 43 2.38 -8.05 5.39
C ALA A 43 3.88 -7.95 5.07
N ARG A 44 4.24 -7.77 3.79
CA ARG A 44 5.63 -7.53 3.38
C ARG A 44 6.08 -6.12 3.70
N PHE A 45 5.24 -5.13 3.36
CA PHE A 45 5.49 -3.71 3.63
C PHE A 45 5.74 -3.48 5.13
N ASP A 46 4.94 -4.12 5.97
CA ASP A 46 5.07 -4.04 7.43
C ASP A 46 6.40 -4.59 7.98
N ARG A 47 7.06 -5.49 7.25
CA ARG A 47 8.37 -6.02 7.65
C ARG A 47 9.51 -5.18 7.08
N VAL A 48 9.36 -4.74 5.84
CA VAL A 48 10.39 -4.05 5.07
C VAL A 48 10.57 -2.59 5.52
N VAL A 49 9.48 -1.89 5.81
CA VAL A 49 9.53 -0.44 6.11
C VAL A 49 10.39 -0.12 7.33
N PRO A 50 10.21 -0.73 8.52
CA PRO A 50 11.07 -0.44 9.66
C PRO A 50 12.54 -0.80 9.42
N ASP A 51 12.81 -1.89 8.71
CA ASP A 51 14.17 -2.36 8.43
C ASP A 51 14.93 -1.36 7.53
N ILE A 52 14.28 -0.93 6.44
CA ILE A 52 14.87 0.06 5.53
C ILE A 52 14.99 1.44 6.19
N VAL A 53 13.96 1.87 6.93
CA VAL A 53 13.99 3.14 7.66
C VAL A 53 15.14 3.13 8.68
N LEU A 54 15.32 2.06 9.45
CA LEU A 54 16.44 1.95 10.39
C LEU A 54 17.81 1.97 9.69
N ALA A 55 17.93 1.32 8.53
CA ALA A 55 19.20 1.26 7.81
C ALA A 55 19.59 2.60 7.15
N HIS A 56 18.61 3.38 6.70
CA HIS A 56 18.86 4.57 5.86
C HIS A 56 18.52 5.90 6.53
N ALA A 57 17.69 5.92 7.59
CA ALA A 57 17.30 7.15 8.28
C ALA A 57 18.26 7.58 9.41
N VAL A 58 19.25 6.75 9.76
CA VAL A 58 20.22 7.05 10.85
C VAL A 58 21.46 7.80 10.34
N ALA A 59 21.56 8.12 9.05
CA ALA A 59 22.69 8.89 8.53
C ALA A 59 22.66 10.33 9.11
N PRO A 60 23.68 10.76 9.88
CA PRO A 60 23.76 12.12 10.37
C PRO A 60 24.28 13.01 9.24
N GLU A 61 23.40 13.43 8.34
CA GLU A 61 23.71 14.47 7.37
C GLU A 61 23.18 15.82 7.91
N GLY A 62 24.01 16.85 7.77
CA GLY A 62 24.05 18.04 8.63
C GLY A 62 22.77 18.86 8.77
N GLU A 63 22.79 19.79 9.73
CA GLU A 63 21.74 20.76 10.06
C GLU A 63 21.11 21.38 8.79
N GLY A 64 19.94 20.86 8.39
CA GLY A 64 19.18 21.39 7.28
C GLY A 64 17.97 20.54 6.93
N ASP A 65 16.86 21.20 6.59
CA ASP A 65 15.63 20.59 6.10
C ASP A 65 15.87 19.84 4.78
N GLU A 66 16.84 20.29 3.97
CA GLU A 66 17.28 19.65 2.72
C GLU A 66 17.84 18.23 2.92
N SER A 67 18.48 17.96 4.05
CA SER A 67 19.00 16.61 4.38
C SER A 67 17.86 15.62 4.68
N SER A 68 16.73 16.10 5.20
CA SER A 68 15.56 15.25 5.48
C SER A 68 14.90 14.73 4.19
N VAL A 69 14.85 15.58 3.17
CA VAL A 69 14.29 15.27 1.85
C VAL A 69 15.16 14.24 1.12
N ASP A 70 16.49 14.33 1.21
CA ASP A 70 17.37 13.34 0.58
C ASP A 70 17.25 11.96 1.27
N ALA A 71 17.14 11.94 2.60
CA ALA A 71 16.92 10.70 3.35
C ALA A 71 15.56 10.05 3.03
N SER A 72 14.47 10.83 2.97
CA SER A 72 13.14 10.31 2.63
C SER A 72 13.06 9.79 1.19
N MET A 73 13.74 10.45 0.23
CA MET A 73 13.85 9.95 -1.15
C MET A 73 14.59 8.62 -1.22
N ARG A 74 15.73 8.46 -0.52
CA ARG A 74 16.48 7.19 -0.45
C ARG A 74 15.63 6.08 0.18
N VAL A 75 14.96 6.37 1.30
CA VAL A 75 14.05 5.42 1.95
C VAL A 75 12.90 5.03 1.01
N GLN A 76 12.30 5.98 0.31
CA GLN A 76 11.23 5.71 -0.66
C GLN A 76 11.72 4.82 -1.81
N SER A 77 12.89 5.09 -2.39
CA SER A 77 13.42 4.30 -3.50
C SER A 77 13.73 2.86 -3.08
N GLU A 78 14.29 2.67 -1.89
CA GLU A 78 14.61 1.35 -1.35
C GLU A 78 13.36 0.56 -0.99
N ILE A 79 12.35 1.19 -0.37
CA ILE A 79 11.06 0.52 -0.11
C ILE A 79 10.40 0.13 -1.45
N GLN A 80 10.41 1.02 -2.46
CA GLN A 80 9.88 0.72 -3.78
C GLN A 80 10.61 -0.47 -4.43
N ALA A 81 11.94 -0.53 -4.31
CA ALA A 81 12.74 -1.66 -4.80
C ALA A 81 12.42 -2.97 -4.05
N ALA A 82 12.31 -2.91 -2.72
CA ALA A 82 11.98 -4.05 -1.89
C ALA A 82 10.54 -4.55 -2.09
N MET A 83 9.64 -3.72 -2.61
CA MET A 83 8.27 -4.09 -2.98
C MET A 83 8.08 -4.47 -4.46
N GLN A 84 9.17 -4.61 -5.22
CA GLN A 84 9.12 -5.09 -6.60
C GLN A 84 8.33 -6.41 -6.71
N GLY A 85 7.50 -6.48 -7.76
CA GLY A 85 6.59 -7.60 -8.01
C GLY A 85 5.13 -7.33 -7.63
N TYR A 86 4.87 -6.28 -6.84
CA TYR A 86 3.52 -5.76 -6.62
C TYR A 86 3.26 -4.54 -7.50
N ASN A 87 2.05 -4.41 -8.04
CA ASN A 87 1.61 -3.22 -8.77
C ASN A 87 1.21 -2.12 -7.78
N LEU A 88 2.20 -1.52 -7.12
CA LEU A 88 2.02 -0.50 -6.10
C LEU A 88 3.02 0.65 -6.23
N GLN A 89 2.66 1.78 -5.63
CA GLN A 89 3.51 2.98 -5.49
C GLN A 89 3.71 3.27 -4.01
N VAL A 90 4.87 3.82 -3.66
CA VAL A 90 5.23 4.17 -2.28
C VAL A 90 5.54 5.66 -2.19
N GLU A 91 5.04 6.29 -1.14
CA GLU A 91 5.31 7.68 -0.77
C GLU A 91 5.83 7.72 0.67
N VAL A 92 6.87 8.50 0.92
CA VAL A 92 7.47 8.63 2.25
C VAL A 92 7.55 10.11 2.63
N SER A 93 6.91 10.46 3.73
CA SER A 93 7.02 11.77 4.37
C SER A 93 7.82 11.64 5.65
N SER A 94 8.63 12.65 5.98
CA SER A 94 9.36 12.72 7.24
C SER A 94 8.96 13.97 8.02
N GLU A 95 8.50 13.78 9.25
CA GLU A 95 8.22 14.88 10.18
C GLU A 95 9.29 14.89 11.28
N GLN A 96 9.90 16.05 11.50
CA GLN A 96 10.80 16.28 12.63
C GLN A 96 9.99 16.83 13.80
N SER A 97 9.81 16.04 14.86
CA SER A 97 9.24 16.56 16.11
C SER A 97 10.27 17.43 16.83
N SER A 98 10.25 18.73 16.56
CA SER A 98 10.88 19.72 17.42
C SER A 98 9.96 19.95 18.62
N ALA A 99 10.36 19.51 19.82
CA ALA A 99 9.70 19.95 21.04
C ALA A 99 9.82 21.47 21.13
N SER A 100 8.73 22.18 20.83
CA SER A 100 8.63 23.62 20.96
C SER A 100 8.66 23.99 22.45
N SER A 101 9.81 24.44 22.95
CA SER A 101 9.86 25.35 24.10
C SER A 101 11.22 26.04 24.21
N ASP A 102 11.19 27.36 24.03
CA ASP A 102 11.84 28.33 24.91
C ASP A 102 13.33 28.11 25.25
N GLY A 103 14.21 28.81 24.53
CA GLY A 103 15.36 29.55 25.07
C GLY A 103 16.30 28.93 26.12
N GLY A 104 16.38 27.60 26.27
CA GLY A 104 17.17 26.94 27.32
C GLY A 104 18.12 25.89 26.77
N LEU A 105 19.38 25.95 27.22
CA LEU A 105 20.53 25.07 26.97
C LEU A 105 20.33 23.55 27.23
N LEU A 106 19.09 23.06 27.29
CA LEU A 106 18.70 21.67 27.55
C LEU A 106 17.88 21.02 26.41
N SER A 107 17.77 21.66 25.23
CA SER A 107 17.18 21.05 24.02
C SER A 107 18.09 19.99 23.36
N LEU A 108 18.72 19.15 24.19
CA LEU A 108 19.48 17.96 23.82
C LEU A 108 18.64 16.69 24.00
N SER A 109 17.32 16.82 24.20
CA SER A 109 16.42 15.69 24.01
C SER A 109 16.35 15.41 22.52
N GLY A 110 16.95 14.29 22.10
CA GLY A 110 17.11 13.89 20.70
C GLY A 110 15.85 14.18 19.87
N THR A 111 16.03 14.86 18.76
CA THR A 111 14.96 15.14 17.80
C THR A 111 14.55 13.82 17.16
N PHE A 112 13.53 13.17 17.72
CA PHE A 112 12.93 12.00 17.10
C PHE A 112 12.40 12.37 15.71
N ARG A 113 12.68 11.53 14.72
CA ARG A 113 12.18 11.69 13.34
C ARG A 113 11.14 10.61 13.07
N THR A 114 9.95 11.03 12.65
CA THR A 114 8.87 10.12 12.31
C THR A 114 8.75 10.05 10.79
N TYR A 115 8.93 8.86 10.24
CA TYR A 115 8.73 8.58 8.83
C TYR A 115 7.34 7.96 8.64
N ALA A 116 6.45 8.68 7.96
CA ALA A 116 5.15 8.18 7.53
C ALA A 116 5.29 7.61 6.12
N CYS A 117 5.20 6.29 6.00
CA CYS A 117 5.31 5.58 4.73
C CYS A 117 3.93 5.10 4.29
N VAL A 118 3.48 5.52 3.12
CA VAL A 118 2.19 5.13 2.53
C VAL A 118 2.45 4.29 1.28
N MET A 119 1.83 3.12 1.20
CA MET A 119 1.75 2.37 -0.06
C MET A 119 0.36 2.52 -0.69
N TYR A 120 0.34 2.66 -2.01
CA TYR A 120 -0.86 2.73 -2.83
C TYR A 120 -0.90 1.54 -3.79
N TYR A 121 -1.88 0.68 -3.61
CA TYR A 121 -2.12 -0.48 -4.46
C TYR A 121 -3.26 -0.21 -5.44
N GLU A 122 -3.04 -0.56 -6.71
CA GLU A 122 -4.04 -0.48 -7.76
C GLU A 122 -4.56 -1.88 -8.12
N PRO A 123 -5.80 -2.21 -7.74
CA PRO A 123 -6.43 -3.49 -8.04
C PRO A 123 -6.58 -3.75 -9.53
N TRP A 124 -6.63 -5.03 -9.89
CA TRP A 124 -7.00 -5.50 -11.22
C TRP A 124 -8.50 -5.82 -11.27
N PRO A 125 -9.23 -5.54 -12.36
CA PRO A 125 -8.80 -4.89 -13.59
C PRO A 125 -8.77 -3.36 -13.45
N ARG A 126 -7.77 -2.73 -14.06
CA ARG A 126 -7.45 -1.31 -13.83
C ARG A 126 -8.39 -0.33 -14.52
N LEU A 127 -9.03 -0.71 -15.63
CA LEU A 127 -10.05 0.06 -16.32
C LEU A 127 -10.89 -0.87 -17.20
N LEU A 128 -12.21 -0.81 -17.06
CA LEU A 128 -13.13 -1.22 -18.13
C LEU A 128 -13.42 0.04 -18.95
N SER A 129 -12.70 0.23 -20.05
CA SER A 129 -13.05 1.24 -21.05
C SER A 129 -14.03 0.61 -22.03
N ILE A 130 -15.26 1.11 -22.03
CA ILE A 130 -16.28 0.71 -22.99
C ILE A 130 -16.56 1.92 -23.88
N ALA A 131 -16.31 1.77 -25.19
CA ALA A 131 -16.55 2.82 -26.19
C ALA A 131 -15.88 4.18 -25.89
N GLY A 132 -14.65 4.17 -25.37
CA GLY A 132 -13.87 5.39 -25.11
C GLY A 132 -14.25 6.15 -23.84
N VAL A 133 -15.24 5.65 -23.07
CA VAL A 133 -15.58 6.17 -21.75
C VAL A 133 -14.95 5.25 -20.70
N SER A 134 -14.00 5.78 -19.94
CA SER A 134 -13.47 5.11 -18.74
C SER A 134 -14.55 5.10 -17.67
N LEU A 135 -15.08 3.91 -17.33
CA LEU A 135 -15.98 3.80 -16.18
C LEU A 135 -15.16 3.98 -14.89
N GLY A 136 -15.21 5.20 -14.34
CA GLY A 136 -14.86 5.50 -12.96
C GLY A 136 -13.40 5.91 -12.68
N THR A 137 -13.21 6.49 -11.49
CA THR A 137 -11.91 6.63 -10.86
C THR A 137 -11.38 5.24 -10.53
N PRO A 138 -10.13 4.88 -10.89
CA PRO A 138 -9.58 3.58 -10.55
C PRO A 138 -9.60 3.42 -9.03
N ALA A 139 -10.12 2.28 -8.55
CA ALA A 139 -10.06 1.96 -7.13
C ALA A 139 -8.60 1.96 -6.67
N LYS A 140 -8.30 2.63 -5.57
CA LYS A 140 -6.96 2.65 -4.95
C LYS A 140 -7.10 2.23 -3.51
N LEU A 141 -6.31 1.24 -3.10
CA LEU A 141 -6.20 0.84 -1.69
C LEU A 141 -4.90 1.42 -1.14
N SER A 142 -4.98 2.15 -0.03
CA SER A 142 -3.81 2.67 0.66
C SER A 142 -3.58 1.93 1.97
N HIS A 143 -2.31 1.79 2.36
CA HIS A 143 -1.91 1.36 3.70
C HIS A 143 -0.78 2.26 4.16
N GLU A 144 -0.87 2.71 5.40
CA GLU A 144 0.09 3.61 6.02
C GLU A 144 0.80 2.92 7.18
N ARG A 145 2.09 3.19 7.29
CA ARG A 145 2.90 2.79 8.43
C ARG A 145 3.83 3.92 8.84
N ALA A 146 3.69 4.37 10.08
CA ALA A 146 4.61 5.30 10.72
C ALA A 146 5.74 4.56 11.43
N VAL A 147 6.96 5.08 11.33
CA VAL A 147 8.14 4.57 12.04
C VAL A 147 8.90 5.75 12.64
N THR A 148 9.04 5.74 13.96
CA THR A 148 9.82 6.77 14.68
C THR A 148 11.24 6.27 14.93
N VAL A 149 12.24 7.10 14.61
CA VAL A 149 13.67 6.80 14.79
C VAL A 149 14.31 7.83 15.71
N ASP A 150 15.14 7.35 16.64
CA ASP A 150 16.06 8.17 17.43
C ASP A 150 17.43 8.25 16.71
N PRO A 151 17.88 9.46 16.30
CA PRO A 151 19.19 9.63 15.66
C PRO A 151 20.38 9.15 16.51
N TRP A 152 20.24 9.11 17.84
CA TRP A 152 21.32 8.81 18.78
C TRP A 152 21.28 7.37 19.32
N ARG A 153 20.18 6.65 19.07
CA ARG A 153 20.03 5.23 19.40
C ARG A 153 19.54 4.45 18.18
N PRO A 154 20.47 4.00 17.31
CA PRO A 154 20.13 3.05 16.26
C PRO A 154 19.54 1.78 16.90
N GLY A 155 18.23 1.62 16.83
CA GLY A 155 17.53 0.41 17.29
C GLY A 155 16.31 0.63 18.20
N VAL A 156 15.96 1.86 18.58
CA VAL A 156 14.68 2.10 19.29
C VAL A 156 13.60 2.47 18.28
N VAL A 157 12.72 1.52 18.01
CA VAL A 157 11.50 1.72 17.20
C VAL A 157 10.32 1.71 18.17
N MET A 158 9.54 2.79 18.22
CA MET A 158 8.21 2.82 18.86
C MET A 158 7.13 2.87 17.79
#